data_AF-A0A7S0GZ64-F1
#
_entry.id   AF-A0A7S0GZ64-F1
#
_cell.length_a   1.000
_cell.length_b   1.000
_cell.length_c   1.000
_cell.angle_alpha   90.00
_cell.angle_beta   90.00
_cell.angle_gamma   90.00
#
_symmetry.space_group_name_H-M   'P 1'
#
loop_
_entity.id
_entity.type
_entity.pdbx_description
1 polymer ?
#
loop_
_entity_poly.entity_id
_entity_poly.type
_entity_poly.pdbx_seq_one_letter_code
_entity_poly.pdbx_strand_id
1 'polypeptide(L)'
;SVVLTVGNYLNGKTKRGQADGFDIKVLRKLRDTKGLDGHTTLLKFVAETCQRIDASIKDRLNTELRILNKTGNIPEFKEIDSMVNALESMFKTNVKNAGKVSNAIKNAPEEIKRQDRFAQVVDPFFEKAKKQVNNMLFERKQAKCAYEKVA
;
A
#
# COMPACT_ATOMS: atom_id res chain seq x y z
N SER A 1 16.82 18.65 -3.46
CA SER A 1 17.64 19.84 -3.12
C SER A 1 16.90 21.16 -3.36
N VAL A 2 16.28 21.41 -4.53
CA VAL A 2 15.66 22.71 -4.90
C VAL A 2 14.69 23.30 -3.86
N VAL A 3 13.70 22.53 -3.38
CA VAL A 3 12.71 23.02 -2.39
C VAL A 3 13.38 23.48 -1.09
N LEU A 4 14.39 22.73 -0.60
CA LEU A 4 15.11 23.07 0.63
C LEU A 4 15.91 24.35 0.45
N THR A 5 16.63 24.48 -0.66
CA THR A 5 17.41 25.69 -0.99
C THR A 5 16.53 26.93 -1.06
N VAL A 6 15.41 26.85 -1.79
CA VAL A 6 14.46 27.95 -1.92
C VAL A 6 13.83 28.28 -0.56
N GLY A 7 13.45 27.25 0.22
CA GLY A 7 12.91 27.42 1.57
C GLY A 7 13.89 28.11 2.52
N ASN A 8 15.16 27.72 2.50
CA ASN A 8 16.21 28.34 3.34
C ASN A 8 16.51 29.78 2.92
N TYR A 9 16.48 30.07 1.62
CA TYR A 9 16.64 31.44 1.12
C TYR A 9 15.51 32.34 1.61
N LEU A 10 14.25 31.91 1.44
CA LEU A 10 13.07 32.68 1.84
C LEU A 10 12.96 32.85 3.37
N ASN A 11 13.38 31.84 4.14
CA ASN A 11 13.29 31.85 5.61
C ASN A 11 14.58 32.31 6.31
N GLY A 12 15.59 32.78 5.58
CA GLY A 12 16.96 32.96 6.09
C GLY A 12 17.12 33.88 7.32
N LYS A 13 16.14 34.72 7.62
CA LYS A 13 16.12 35.61 8.81
C LYS A 13 15.14 35.15 9.91
N THR A 14 14.61 33.95 9.81
CA THR A 14 13.64 33.39 10.76
C THR A 14 14.20 32.15 11.44
N LYS A 15 13.55 31.69 12.52
CA LYS A 15 13.85 30.41 13.17
C LYS A 15 13.67 29.18 12.26
N ARG A 16 13.12 29.36 11.06
CA ARG A 16 12.89 28.31 10.05
C ARG A 16 13.92 28.33 8.91
N GLY A 17 14.90 29.24 8.95
CA GLY A 17 16.02 29.26 8.00
C GLY A 17 17.09 28.24 8.38
N GLN A 18 18.04 28.00 7.47
CA GLN A 18 19.18 27.07 7.67
C GLN A 18 18.75 25.67 8.11
N ALA A 19 17.63 25.18 7.58
CA ALA A 19 17.16 23.83 7.84
C ALA A 19 17.96 22.80 7.03
N ASP A 20 18.22 21.64 7.62
CA ASP A 20 18.82 20.48 6.93
C ASP A 20 17.79 19.65 6.15
N GLY A 21 16.51 19.84 6.45
CA GLY A 21 15.40 19.11 5.83
C GLY A 21 14.04 19.70 6.17
N PHE A 22 12.99 19.13 5.58
CA PHE A 22 11.60 19.52 5.85
C PHE A 22 10.70 18.29 5.84
N ASP A 23 9.62 18.33 6.62
CA ASP A 23 8.55 17.32 6.57
C ASP A 23 7.89 17.35 5.17
N ILE A 24 7.70 16.18 4.55
CA ILE A 24 7.10 16.03 3.21
C ILE A 24 5.73 16.74 3.08
N LYS A 25 5.00 16.94 4.19
CA LYS A 25 3.74 17.71 4.24
C LYS A 25 3.90 19.15 3.78
N VAL A 26 5.11 19.72 3.85
CA VAL A 26 5.43 21.07 3.37
C VAL A 26 5.21 21.20 1.87
N LEU A 27 5.35 20.12 1.08
CA LEU A 27 5.13 20.16 -0.37
C LEU A 27 3.72 20.66 -0.72
N ARG A 28 2.71 20.35 0.10
CA ARG A 28 1.33 20.81 -0.11
C ARG A 28 1.17 22.31 0.11
N LYS A 29 2.00 22.91 0.98
CA LYS A 29 1.96 24.33 1.32
C LYS A 29 2.63 25.23 0.27
N LEU A 30 3.46 24.67 -0.61
CA LEU A 30 4.11 25.42 -1.68
C LEU A 30 3.11 26.08 -2.64
N ARG A 31 1.91 25.51 -2.76
CA ARG A 31 0.82 26.10 -3.56
C ARG A 31 0.22 27.35 -2.91
N ASP A 32 0.30 27.46 -1.59
CA ASP A 32 -0.37 28.51 -0.82
C ASP A 32 0.48 29.80 -0.78
N THR A 33 1.80 29.69 -0.97
CA THR A 33 2.69 30.86 -1.11
C THR A 33 2.65 31.39 -2.54
N LYS A 34 2.30 32.67 -2.69
CA LYS A 34 2.18 33.36 -3.98
C LYS A 34 3.22 34.48 -4.10
N GLY A 35 3.61 34.76 -5.35
CA GLY A 35 4.40 35.93 -5.70
C GLY A 35 3.60 37.23 -5.61
N LEU A 36 4.28 38.34 -5.87
CA LEU A 36 3.69 39.68 -5.86
C LEU A 36 2.60 39.87 -6.92
N ASP A 37 2.64 39.07 -7.99
CA ASP A 37 1.63 39.03 -9.06
C ASP A 37 0.31 38.38 -8.62
N GLY A 38 0.25 37.76 -7.43
CA GLY A 38 -0.94 37.07 -6.91
C GLY A 38 -1.34 35.79 -7.66
N HIS A 39 -0.60 35.44 -8.72
CA HIS A 39 -0.93 34.35 -9.64
C HIS A 39 0.13 33.24 -9.62
N THR A 40 1.42 33.60 -9.57
CA THR A 40 2.50 32.62 -9.57
C THR A 40 2.70 32.06 -8.18
N THR A 41 2.56 30.75 -8.03
CA THR A 41 2.80 30.06 -6.75
C THR A 41 4.26 29.64 -6.62
N LEU A 42 4.72 29.47 -5.39
CA LEU A 42 6.03 28.91 -5.11
C LEU A 42 6.18 27.49 -5.69
N LEU A 43 5.08 26.71 -5.70
CA LEU A 43 5.04 25.41 -6.37
C LEU A 43 5.33 25.53 -7.87
N LYS A 44 4.72 26.49 -8.58
CA LYS A 44 4.97 26.71 -10.01
C LYS A 44 6.42 27.08 -10.26
N PHE A 45 6.96 28.02 -9.48
CA PHE A 45 8.36 28.44 -9.57
C PHE A 45 9.33 27.26 -9.34
N VAL A 46 9.09 26.43 -8.32
CA VAL A 46 9.91 25.25 -8.03
C VAL A 46 9.85 24.24 -9.18
N ALA A 47 8.65 23.94 -9.70
CA ALA A 47 8.47 22.98 -10.79
C ALA A 47 9.24 23.41 -12.05
N GLU A 48 9.11 24.67 -12.45
CA GLU A 48 9.84 25.24 -13.59
C GLU A 48 11.36 25.24 -13.35
N THR A 49 11.80 25.53 -12.13
CA THR A 49 13.22 25.51 -11.77
C THR A 49 13.80 24.10 -11.83
N CYS A 50 13.08 23.10 -11.31
CA CYS A 50 13.46 21.70 -11.43
C CYS A 50 13.58 21.26 -12.90
N GLN A 51 12.62 21.65 -13.75
CA GLN A 51 12.64 21.28 -15.17
C GLN A 51 13.75 21.98 -15.97
N ARG A 52 14.14 23.20 -15.57
CA ARG A 52 15.32 23.88 -16.14
C ARG A 52 16.64 23.20 -15.77
N ILE A 53 16.73 22.63 -14.56
CA ILE A 53 17.92 21.92 -14.08
C ILE A 53 17.99 20.51 -14.69
N ASP A 54 16.87 19.80 -14.71
CA ASP A 54 16.74 18.45 -15.26
C ASP A 54 15.47 18.37 -16.11
N ALA A 55 15.64 18.45 -17.43
CA ALA A 55 14.54 18.39 -18.38
C ALA A 55 13.77 17.04 -18.32
N SER A 56 14.43 15.96 -17.87
CA SER A 56 13.84 14.62 -17.76
C SER A 56 13.03 14.40 -16.48
N ILE A 57 13.09 15.34 -15.53
CA ILE A 57 12.51 15.15 -14.19
C ILE A 57 11.02 14.85 -14.24
N LYS A 58 10.29 15.45 -15.19
CA LYS A 58 8.87 15.23 -15.38
C LYS A 58 8.58 13.77 -15.76
N ASP A 59 9.30 13.22 -16.72
CA ASP A 59 9.09 11.87 -17.22
C ASP A 59 9.55 10.82 -16.20
N ARG A 60 10.65 11.11 -15.49
CA ARG A 60 11.13 10.30 -14.37
C ARG A 60 10.10 10.23 -13.25
N LEU A 61 9.59 11.37 -12.77
CA LEU A 61 8.57 11.40 -11.71
C LEU A 61 7.28 10.70 -12.15
N ASN A 62 6.85 10.87 -13.39
CA ASN A 62 5.68 10.18 -13.93
C ASN A 62 5.86 8.65 -13.98
N THR A 63 7.09 8.18 -14.18
CA THR A 63 7.44 6.76 -14.22
C THR A 63 7.58 6.18 -12.81
N GLU A 64 8.37 6.83 -11.96
CA GLU A 64 8.65 6.42 -10.57
C GLU A 64 7.37 6.45 -9.71
N LEU A 65 6.53 7.46 -9.91
CA LEU A 65 5.28 7.65 -9.15
C LEU A 65 4.05 7.21 -9.94
N ARG A 66 4.21 6.40 -10.98
CA ARG A 66 3.12 5.95 -11.86
C ARG A 66 1.94 5.34 -11.10
N ILE A 67 2.21 4.65 -10.00
CA ILE A 67 1.17 4.02 -9.16
C ILE A 67 0.26 5.09 -8.55
N LEU A 68 0.80 6.22 -8.09
CA LEU A 68 0.02 7.33 -7.54
C LEU A 68 -0.96 7.92 -8.56
N ASN A 69 -0.61 7.90 -9.85
CA ASN A 69 -1.45 8.41 -10.95
C ASN A 69 -2.52 7.41 -11.42
N LYS A 70 -2.35 6.11 -11.16
CA LYS A 70 -3.25 5.06 -11.66
C LYS A 70 -4.40 4.75 -10.70
N THR A 71 -4.19 4.95 -9.42
CA THR A 71 -5.16 4.59 -8.37
C THR A 71 -5.69 5.86 -7.74
N GLY A 72 -6.93 6.25 -8.04
CA GLY A 72 -7.58 7.42 -7.42
C GLY A 72 -7.80 7.27 -5.92
N ASN A 73 -7.75 6.03 -5.40
CA ASN A 73 -7.72 5.68 -3.99
C ASN A 73 -6.69 4.56 -3.79
N ILE A 74 -5.61 4.85 -3.06
CA ILE A 74 -4.71 3.82 -2.54
C ILE A 74 -5.26 3.46 -1.16
N PRO A 75 -5.72 2.21 -0.93
CA PRO A 75 -6.15 1.78 0.39
C PRO A 75 -5.00 1.98 1.38
N GLU A 76 -5.31 2.45 2.59
CA GLU A 76 -4.29 2.50 3.62
C GLU A 76 -3.77 1.09 3.88
N PHE A 77 -2.47 0.95 4.17
CA PHE A 77 -1.90 -0.36 4.47
C PHE A 77 -2.68 -1.08 5.58
N LYS A 78 -3.21 -0.32 6.55
CA LYS A 78 -4.05 -0.83 7.63
C LYS A 78 -5.35 -1.50 7.14
N GLU A 79 -5.97 -0.96 6.10
CA GLU A 79 -7.17 -1.55 5.49
C GLU A 79 -6.83 -2.90 4.84
N ILE A 80 -5.75 -2.92 4.06
CA ILE A 80 -5.26 -4.15 3.41
C ILE A 80 -4.90 -5.21 4.46
N ASP A 81 -4.19 -4.83 5.53
CA ASP A 81 -3.83 -5.73 6.62
C ASP A 81 -5.06 -6.32 7.32
N SER A 82 -6.08 -5.49 7.56
CA SER A 82 -7.35 -5.92 8.15
C SER A 82 -8.09 -6.92 7.26
N MET A 83 -8.13 -6.66 5.94
CA MET A 83 -8.75 -7.57 4.97
C MET A 83 -8.04 -8.92 4.91
N VAL A 84 -6.70 -8.93 4.89
CA VAL A 84 -5.93 -10.19 4.88
C VAL A 84 -6.13 -10.97 6.19
N ASN A 85 -6.16 -10.29 7.34
CA ASN A 85 -6.46 -10.92 8.64
C ASN A 85 -7.87 -11.54 8.68
N ALA A 86 -8.86 -10.85 8.11
CA ALA A 86 -10.22 -11.37 8.01
C ALA A 86 -10.28 -12.63 7.13
N LEU A 87 -9.63 -12.59 5.95
CA LEU A 87 -9.52 -13.75 5.05
C LEU A 87 -8.83 -14.95 5.71
N GLU A 88 -7.72 -14.71 6.42
CA GLU A 88 -7.00 -15.76 7.16
C GLU A 88 -7.91 -16.39 8.24
N SER A 89 -8.67 -15.56 8.95
CA SER A 89 -9.59 -16.02 10.01
C SER A 89 -10.75 -16.83 9.45
N MET A 90 -11.34 -16.40 8.33
CA MET A 90 -12.38 -17.16 7.63
C MET A 90 -11.83 -18.48 7.10
N PHE A 91 -10.62 -18.49 6.54
CA PHE A 91 -9.97 -19.71 6.06
C PHE A 91 -9.78 -20.73 7.20
N LYS A 92 -9.23 -20.30 8.34
CA LYS A 92 -9.05 -21.15 9.52
C LYS A 92 -10.38 -21.73 10.03
N THR A 93 -11.44 -20.94 10.04
CA THR A 93 -12.78 -21.40 10.43
C THR A 93 -13.32 -22.44 9.46
N ASN A 94 -13.19 -22.22 8.15
CA ASN A 94 -13.64 -23.16 7.14
C ASN A 94 -12.88 -24.49 7.20
N VAL A 95 -11.56 -24.46 7.44
CA VAL A 95 -10.76 -25.67 7.67
C VAL A 95 -11.27 -26.45 8.88
N LYS A 96 -11.56 -25.77 10.00
CA LYS A 96 -12.12 -26.42 11.19
C LYS A 96 -13.50 -27.04 10.91
N ASN A 97 -14.37 -26.32 10.21
CA ASN A 97 -15.71 -26.80 9.87
C ASN A 97 -15.65 -28.00 8.93
N ALA A 98 -14.78 -27.96 7.91
CA ALA A 98 -14.55 -29.10 7.04
C ALA A 98 -14.03 -30.32 7.82
N GLY A 99 -13.12 -30.13 8.78
CA GLY A 99 -12.67 -31.21 9.66
C GLY A 99 -13.80 -31.85 10.47
N LYS A 100 -14.77 -31.06 10.95
CA LYS A 100 -15.98 -31.59 11.62
C LYS A 100 -16.84 -32.42 10.68
N VAL A 101 -17.05 -31.94 9.44
CA VAL A 101 -17.81 -32.67 8.42
C VAL A 101 -17.11 -33.99 8.07
N SER A 102 -15.81 -33.97 7.83
CA SER A 102 -15.01 -35.17 7.56
C SER A 102 -15.08 -36.18 8.72
N ASN A 103 -15.07 -35.72 9.97
CA ASN A 103 -15.24 -36.60 11.13
C ASN A 103 -16.65 -37.17 11.24
N ALA A 104 -17.69 -36.38 10.95
CA ALA A 104 -19.07 -36.85 10.94
C ALA A 104 -19.27 -37.95 9.88
N ILE A 105 -18.73 -37.77 8.68
CA ILE A 105 -18.78 -38.77 7.60
C ILE A 105 -18.04 -40.06 8.01
N LYS A 106 -16.87 -39.95 8.63
CA LYS A 106 -16.12 -41.12 9.14
C LYS A 106 -16.91 -41.96 10.15
N ASN A 107 -17.79 -41.33 10.93
CA ASN A 107 -18.62 -41.98 11.95
C ASN A 107 -20.04 -42.35 11.44
N ALA A 108 -20.37 -42.03 10.19
CA ALA A 108 -21.69 -42.30 9.61
C ALA A 108 -21.89 -43.80 9.28
N PRO A 109 -23.13 -44.26 9.03
CA PRO A 109 -23.39 -45.56 8.45
C PRO A 109 -22.66 -45.77 7.11
N GLU A 110 -22.28 -47.02 6.81
CA GLU A 110 -21.51 -47.37 5.59
C GLU A 110 -22.21 -46.98 4.28
N GLU A 111 -23.55 -46.93 4.28
CA GLU A 111 -24.33 -46.50 3.12
C GLU A 111 -24.08 -45.02 2.77
N ILE A 112 -23.94 -44.17 3.79
CA ILE A 112 -23.62 -42.75 3.62
C ILE A 112 -22.16 -42.58 3.17
N LYS A 113 -21.22 -43.34 3.77
CA LYS A 113 -19.80 -43.29 3.39
C LYS A 113 -19.57 -43.65 1.92
N ARG A 114 -20.28 -44.65 1.41
CA ARG A 114 -20.16 -45.09 0.01
C ARG A 114 -20.66 -44.06 -0.99
N GLN A 115 -21.61 -43.21 -0.60
CA GLN A 115 -22.16 -42.17 -1.46
C GLN A 115 -21.46 -40.81 -1.29
N ASP A 116 -20.73 -40.61 -0.19
CA ASP A 116 -20.06 -39.35 0.09
C ASP A 116 -18.91 -39.03 -0.88
N ARG A 117 -18.79 -37.75 -1.23
CA ARG A 117 -17.70 -37.21 -2.07
C ARG A 117 -17.06 -35.96 -1.48
N PHE A 118 -17.34 -35.66 -0.21
CA PHE A 118 -16.93 -34.41 0.42
C PHE A 118 -15.42 -34.24 0.36
N ALA A 119 -14.66 -35.23 0.84
CA ALA A 119 -13.19 -35.19 0.83
C ALA A 119 -12.61 -35.02 -0.59
N GLN A 120 -13.21 -35.68 -1.58
CA GLN A 120 -12.75 -35.63 -2.98
C GLN A 120 -12.81 -34.21 -3.58
N VAL A 121 -13.78 -33.40 -3.14
CA VAL A 121 -13.96 -32.02 -3.62
C VAL A 121 -13.21 -31.02 -2.74
N VAL A 122 -13.26 -31.26 -1.43
CA VAL A 122 -12.84 -30.28 -0.41
C VAL A 122 -11.33 -30.29 -0.19
N ASP A 123 -10.67 -31.46 -0.28
CA ASP A 123 -9.23 -31.56 -0.07
C ASP A 123 -8.43 -30.82 -1.16
N PRO A 124 -8.70 -31.00 -2.47
CA PRO A 124 -8.00 -30.24 -3.52
C PRO A 124 -8.23 -28.73 -3.43
N PHE A 125 -9.44 -28.32 -3.04
CA PHE A 125 -9.78 -26.92 -2.81
C PHE A 125 -8.93 -26.34 -1.67
N PHE A 126 -8.88 -27.00 -0.51
CA PHE A 126 -8.13 -26.50 0.63
C PHE A 126 -6.62 -26.49 0.40
N GLU A 127 -6.06 -27.45 -0.32
CA GLU A 127 -4.64 -27.41 -0.70
C GLU A 127 -4.32 -26.19 -1.57
N LYS A 128 -5.15 -25.92 -2.59
CA LYS A 128 -4.99 -24.74 -3.44
C LYS A 128 -5.18 -23.44 -2.65
N ALA A 129 -6.23 -23.36 -1.83
CA ALA A 129 -6.55 -22.18 -1.04
C ALA A 129 -5.48 -21.90 0.03
N LYS A 130 -4.95 -22.94 0.69
CA LYS A 130 -3.84 -22.83 1.65
C LYS A 130 -2.60 -22.23 1.01
N LYS A 131 -2.25 -22.68 -0.20
CA LYS A 131 -1.12 -22.10 -0.96
C LYS A 131 -1.35 -20.63 -1.26
N GLN A 132 -2.56 -20.24 -1.68
CA GLN A 132 -2.90 -18.84 -1.96
C GLN A 132 -2.86 -17.97 -0.69
N VAL A 133 -3.44 -18.43 0.42
CA VAL A 133 -3.42 -17.72 1.70
C VAL A 133 -1.99 -17.53 2.19
N ASN A 134 -1.16 -18.58 2.14
CA ASN A 134 0.24 -18.46 2.54
C ASN A 134 1.02 -17.46 1.67
N ASN A 135 0.77 -17.44 0.35
CA ASN A 135 1.38 -16.46 -0.54
C ASN A 135 0.96 -15.03 -0.17
N MET A 136 -0.33 -14.79 0.05
CA MET A 136 -0.83 -13.48 0.48
C MET A 136 -0.24 -13.03 1.81
N LEU A 137 -0.08 -13.95 2.79
CA LEU A 137 0.54 -13.65 4.08
C LEU A 137 2.02 -13.26 3.93
N PHE A 138 2.73 -13.93 3.01
CA PHE A 138 4.12 -13.62 2.71
C PHE A 138 4.26 -12.27 2.02
N GLU A 139 3.46 -11.99 0.99
CA GLU A 139 3.42 -10.70 0.29
C GLU A 139 3.06 -9.56 1.24
N ARG A 140 2.08 -9.77 2.12
CA ARG A 140 1.72 -8.81 3.17
C ARG A 140 2.89 -8.47 4.08
N LYS A 141 3.68 -9.47 4.50
CA LYS A 141 4.86 -9.23 5.35
C LYS A 141 5.90 -8.38 4.63
N GLN A 142 6.13 -8.64 3.35
CA GLN A 142 7.04 -7.84 2.53
C GLN A 142 6.52 -6.40 2.37
N ALA A 143 5.23 -6.25 2.05
CA ALA A 143 4.60 -4.94 1.91
C ALA A 143 4.67 -4.13 3.21
N LYS A 144 4.44 -4.76 4.37
CA LYS A 144 4.60 -4.12 5.68
C LYS A 144 6.01 -3.60 5.91
N CYS A 145 7.00 -4.46 5.68
CA CYS A 145 8.41 -4.11 5.87
C CYS A 145 8.84 -2.97 4.92
N ALA A 146 8.36 -2.98 3.68
CA ALA A 146 8.61 -1.88 2.74
C ALA A 146 7.93 -0.58 3.18
N TYR A 147 6.69 -0.64 3.66
CA TYR A 147 5.95 0.52 4.17
C TYR A 147 6.65 1.15 5.38
N GLU A 148 7.05 0.33 6.36
CA GLU A 148 7.74 0.79 7.58
C GLU A 148 9.14 1.39 7.31
N LYS A 149 9.76 1.08 6.17
CA LYS A 149 11.04 1.70 5.77
C LYS A 149 10.87 3.11 5.18
N VAL A 150 9.67 3.42 4.69
CA VAL A 150 9.37 4.69 3.99
C VAL A 150 8.58 5.65 4.88
N ALA A 151 7.84 5.12 5.85
CA ALA A 151 7.09 5.88 6.87
C ALA A 151 8.01 6.49 7.93
#